data_AF-A0A4V2T4Y6-F1
#
_entry.id   AF-A0A4V2T4Y6-F1
#
_cell.length_a   1.000
_cell.length_b   1.000
_cell.length_c   1.000
_cell.angle_alpha   90.00
_cell.angle_beta   90.00
_cell.angle_gamma   90.00
#
_symmetry.space_group_name_H-M   'P 1'
#
loop_
_entity.id
_entity.type
_entity.pdbx_description
1 polymer ?
#
loop_
_entity_poly.entity_id
_entity_poly.type
_entity_poly.pdbx_seq_one_letter_code
_entity_poly.pdbx_strand_id
1 'polypeptide(L)' 'MENSEGKTHEVGKKEENSCGLKDMLGNVWEWCWDLYDEKVYGSYGIFRGGGWSDSERGCLATNRRRSQILHFILRI' A
#
# COMPACT_ATOMS: atom_id res chain seq x y z
N MET A 1 9.03 9.20 5.84
CA MET A 1 9.10 9.28 7.32
C MET A 1 8.99 10.70 7.85
N GLU A 2 9.58 11.74 7.21
CA GLU A 2 9.58 13.09 7.80
C GLU A 2 8.19 13.74 7.99
N ASN A 3 7.20 13.42 7.15
CA ASN A 3 5.89 14.08 7.20
C ASN A 3 4.74 13.27 7.84
N SER A 4 5.01 12.05 8.33
CA SER A 4 3.97 11.18 8.88
C SER A 4 3.94 11.15 10.42
N GLU A 5 4.94 11.75 11.09
CA GLU A 5 5.10 11.68 12.55
C GLU A 5 5.06 10.25 13.12
N GLY A 6 5.36 9.24 12.29
CA GLY A 6 5.28 7.83 12.70
C GLY A 6 3.86 7.30 12.92
N LYS A 7 2.83 7.89 12.29
CA LYS A 7 1.43 7.46 12.41
C LYS A 7 0.64 7.64 11.11
N THR A 8 -0.55 7.02 11.07
CA THR A 8 -1.55 7.34 10.05
C THR A 8 -2.17 8.72 10.30
N HIS A 9 -2.77 9.29 9.25
CA HIS A 9 -3.56 10.51 9.35
C HIS A 9 -5.01 10.23 8.96
N GLU A 10 -5.92 11.12 9.38
CA GLU A 10 -7.30 11.11 8.90
C GLU A 10 -7.34 11.17 7.38
N VAL A 11 -8.28 10.42 6.80
CA VAL A 11 -8.47 10.31 5.36
C VAL A 11 -8.83 11.67 4.72
N GLY A 12 -8.40 11.87 3.49
CA GLY A 12 -8.72 13.04 2.68
C GLY A 12 -7.85 14.27 2.94
N LYS A 13 -6.82 14.16 3.79
CA LYS A 13 -5.91 15.27 4.11
C LYS A 13 -4.83 15.52 3.06
N LYS A 14 -4.60 14.57 2.15
CA LYS A 14 -3.69 14.75 1.01
C LYS A 14 -4.39 15.36 -0.19
N GLU A 15 -3.59 16.00 -1.03
CA GLU A 15 -4.02 16.48 -2.34
C GLU A 15 -4.59 15.34 -3.17
N GLU A 16 -5.64 15.65 -3.92
CA GLU A 16 -6.22 14.71 -4.87
C GLU A 16 -5.33 14.55 -6.10
N ASN A 17 -5.33 13.35 -6.68
CA ASN A 17 -4.76 13.15 -8.00
C ASN A 17 -5.77 13.57 -9.09
N SER A 18 -5.35 13.52 -10.36
CA SER A 18 -6.19 13.88 -11.51
C SER A 18 -7.47 13.04 -11.68
N CYS A 19 -7.61 11.94 -10.94
CA CYS A 19 -8.80 11.10 -10.92
C CYS A 19 -9.74 11.43 -9.73
N GLY A 20 -9.44 12.46 -8.94
CA GLY A 20 -10.21 12.84 -7.75
C GLY A 20 -9.98 11.91 -6.55
N LEU A 21 -8.91 11.10 -6.56
CA LEU A 21 -8.61 10.17 -5.46
C LEU A 21 -7.55 10.76 -4.53
N LYS A 22 -7.76 10.60 -3.23
CA LYS A 22 -6.86 11.03 -2.16
C LYS A 22 -6.21 9.83 -1.49
N ASP A 23 -5.12 10.08 -0.78
CA ASP A 23 -4.36 9.09 0.00
C ASP A 23 -3.84 7.87 -0.78
N MET A 24 -3.89 7.91 -2.12
CA MET A 24 -3.37 6.83 -2.98
C MET A 24 -1.87 6.56 -2.81
N LEU A 25 -1.11 7.51 -2.24
CA LEU A 25 0.33 7.41 -2.00
C LEU A 25 0.66 7.78 -0.54
N GLY A 26 0.99 6.79 0.28
CA GLY A 26 1.25 6.90 1.72
C GLY A 26 0.00 6.66 2.58
N ASN A 27 0.07 7.04 3.87
CA ASN A 27 -0.93 6.69 4.89
C ASN A 27 -0.90 5.18 5.20
N VAL A 28 -1.53 4.33 4.38
CA VAL A 28 -1.56 2.88 4.57
C VAL A 28 -1.25 2.15 3.27
N TRP A 29 -0.74 0.92 3.39
CA TRP A 29 -0.74 0.02 2.26
C TRP A 29 -2.16 -0.45 1.96
N GLU A 30 -2.47 -0.50 0.67
CA GLU A 30 -3.76 -1.00 0.19
C GLU A 30 -3.55 -2.35 -0.49
N TRP A 31 -4.26 -3.37 0.00
CA TRP A 31 -4.25 -4.70 -0.58
C TRP A 31 -4.95 -4.73 -1.94
N CYS A 32 -4.37 -5.45 -2.90
CA CYS A 32 -4.96 -5.72 -4.20
C CYS A 32 -5.28 -7.22 -4.33
N TRP A 33 -6.23 -7.55 -5.19
CA TRP A 33 -6.58 -8.94 -5.49
C TRP A 33 -5.50 -9.66 -6.31
N ASP A 34 -4.69 -8.89 -7.03
CA ASP A 34 -3.62 -9.39 -7.89
C ASP A 34 -2.52 -10.14 -7.11
N LEU A 35 -2.05 -11.24 -7.70
CA LEU A 35 -0.89 -11.98 -7.23
C LEU A 35 0.42 -11.35 -7.74
N TYR A 36 1.47 -11.40 -6.92
CA TYR A 36 2.73 -10.73 -7.25
C TYR A 36 3.44 -11.37 -8.45
N ASP A 37 3.65 -12.68 -8.38
CA ASP A 37 4.09 -13.56 -9.46
C ASP A 37 3.75 -14.99 -9.03
N GLU A 38 2.80 -15.61 -9.72
CA GLU A 38 2.29 -16.94 -9.39
C GLU A 38 3.35 -18.03 -9.53
N LYS A 39 4.29 -17.86 -10.47
CA LYS A 39 5.30 -18.89 -10.78
C LYS A 39 6.44 -18.85 -9.76
N VAL A 40 6.80 -17.66 -9.30
CA VAL A 40 7.93 -17.46 -8.38
C VAL A 40 7.49 -17.45 -6.91
N TYR A 41 6.36 -16.82 -6.61
CA TYR A 41 5.91 -16.60 -5.23
C TYR A 41 4.58 -17.28 -4.91
N GLY A 42 3.92 -17.95 -5.87
CA GLY A 42 2.65 -18.64 -5.60
C GLY A 42 1.57 -17.68 -5.08
N SER A 43 1.05 -17.94 -3.89
CA SER A 43 -0.07 -17.21 -3.27
C SER A 43 0.33 -15.91 -2.53
N TYR A 44 1.35 -15.19 -3.00
CA TYR A 44 1.66 -13.86 -2.46
C TYR A 44 0.84 -12.81 -3.18
N GLY A 45 0.04 -12.07 -2.41
CA GLY A 45 -0.74 -10.95 -2.92
C GLY A 45 0.08 -9.67 -2.94
N ILE A 46 -0.42 -8.68 -3.68
CA ILE A 46 0.21 -7.37 -3.80
C ILE A 46 -0.47 -6.38 -2.87
N PHE A 47 0.33 -5.47 -2.31
CA PHE A 47 -0.17 -4.21 -1.79
C PHE A 47 0.58 -3.01 -2.40
N ARG A 48 -0.12 -1.88 -2.45
CA ARG A 48 0.27 -0.64 -3.17
C ARG A 48 0.18 0.59 -2.25
N GLY A 49 0.56 1.75 -2.78
CA GLY A 49 0.39 3.06 -2.16
C GLY A 49 1.49 3.47 -1.19
N GLY A 50 2.03 2.54 -0.41
CA GLY A 50 3.03 2.86 0.62
C GLY A 50 2.39 3.29 1.94
N GLY A 51 3.07 3.05 3.06
CA GLY A 51 2.56 3.35 4.41
C GLY A 51 3.20 4.57 5.04
N TRP A 52 2.63 5.04 6.15
CA TRP A 52 3.22 6.10 6.99
C TRP A 52 4.66 5.79 7.45
N SER A 53 5.00 4.50 7.57
CA SER A 53 6.33 4.03 7.98
C SER A 53 7.31 3.86 6.82
N ASP A 54 6.88 4.07 5.58
CA ASP A 54 7.76 3.94 4.42
C ASP A 54 8.60 5.21 4.18
N SER A 55 9.72 5.00 3.48
CA SER A 55 10.43 6.08 2.80
C SER A 55 9.65 6.54 1.57
N GLU A 56 9.96 7.73 1.06
CA GLU A 56 9.31 8.31 -0.13
C GLU A 56 9.35 7.36 -1.33
N ARG A 57 10.48 6.68 -1.52
CA ARG A 57 10.64 5.66 -2.56
C ARG A 57 9.66 4.52 -2.42
N GLY A 58 9.19 4.21 -1.21
CA GLY A 58 8.18 3.21 -0.90
C GLY A 58 6.77 3.60 -1.36
N CYS A 59 6.49 4.89 -1.48
CA CYS A 59 5.17 5.46 -1.80
C CYS A 59 5.03 5.86 -3.28
N LEU A 60 5.86 5.33 -4.18
CA LEU A 60 5.72 5.58 -5.62
C LEU A 60 4.53 4.80 -6.19
N ALA A 61 3.80 5.38 -7.14
CA ALA A 61 2.63 4.76 -7.76
C ALA A 61 2.93 3.39 -8.42
N THR A 62 4.15 3.20 -8.91
CA THR A 62 4.60 1.96 -9.57
C THR A 62 5.06 0.89 -8.59
N ASN A 63 5.23 1.21 -7.31
CA ASN A 63 5.72 0.24 -6.35
C ASN A 63 4.73 -0.89 -6.12
N ARG A 64 5.29 -2.10 -6.04
CA ARG A 64 4.58 -3.34 -5.73
C ARG A 64 5.28 -3.98 -4.55
N ARG A 65 4.58 -4.11 -3.42
CA ARG A 65 5.05 -4.93 -2.30
C ARG A 65 4.18 -6.16 -2.16
N ARG A 66 4.67 -7.15 -1.42
CA ARG A 66 4.06 -8.48 -1.35
C ARG A 66 4.09 -9.06 0.06
N SER A 67 3.07 -9.85 0.37
CA SER A 67 3.04 -10.71 1.55
C SER A 67 2.16 -11.95 1.28
N GLN A 68 2.32 -12.99 2.09
CA GLN A 68 1.52 -14.21 1.96
C GLN A 68 0.05 -13.91 2.25
N ILE A 69 -0.82 -14.24 1.29
CA ILE A 69 -2.28 -14.04 1.43
C ILE A 69 -2.86 -14.84 2.59
N LEU A 70 -2.33 -16.05 2.83
CA LEU A 70 -2.81 -16.96 3.88
C LEU A 70 -2.81 -16.35 5.28
N HIS A 71 -1.99 -15.33 5.54
CA HIS A 71 -1.95 -14.67 6.85
C HIS A 71 -3.12 -13.70 7.08
N PHE A 72 -3.72 -13.15 6.00
CA PHE A 72 -4.66 -12.04 6.09
C PHE A 72 -6.11 -12.42 5.77
N ILE A 73 -6.37 -13.36 4.86
CA ILE A 73 -7.74 -13.70 4.45
C ILE A 73 -8.40 -14.73 5.37
N LEU A 74 -7.64 -15.58 6.08
CA LEU A 74 -8.20 -16.58 7.01
C LEU A 74 -8.47 -16.03 8.42
N ARG A 75 -8.42 -14.71 8.62
CA ARG A 75 -8.62 -14.06 9.93
C ARG A 75 -9.73 -12.99 9.93
N ILE A 76 -10.52 -12.92 8.86
CA ILE A 76 -11.78 -12.17 8.74
C ILE A 76 -12.93 -13.18 8.73
#